data_AF-A0A3B9U0K9-F1
#
_entry.id   AF-A0A3B9U0K9-F1
#
_cell.length_a   1.000
_cell.length_b   1.000
_cell.length_c   1.000
_cell.angle_alpha   90.00
_cell.angle_beta   90.00
_cell.angle_gamma   90.00
#
_symmetry.space_group_name_H-M   'P 1'
#
loop_
_entity.id
_entity.type
_entity.pdbx_description
1 polymer ?
#
loop_
_entity_poly.entity_id
_entity_poly.type
_entity_poly.pdbx_seq_one_letter_code
_entity_poly.pdbx_strand_id
1 'polypeptide(L)' 'MTASSNVASERLAGLRDILAARGLDGWYVGREDMYQGEEVPAAEERLAFISGFTGSAGFGLILGGSAGLFSDGRYTL' A
#
# COMPACT_ATOMS: atom_id res chain seq x y z
N MET A 1 11.63 13.69 -7.61
CA MET A 1 11.30 13.62 -6.16
C MET A 1 11.59 12.21 -5.69
N THR A 2 12.78 11.97 -5.14
CA THR A 2 13.14 10.68 -4.53
C THR A 2 12.42 10.58 -3.19
N ALA A 3 11.36 9.78 -3.12
CA ALA A 3 10.70 9.50 -1.86
C ALA A 3 11.71 8.84 -0.90
N SER A 4 11.85 9.45 0.28
CA SER A 4 12.69 8.96 1.37
C SER A 4 12.29 7.53 1.72
N SER A 5 13.11 6.56 1.32
CA SER A 5 12.91 5.12 1.50
C SER A 5 12.66 4.68 2.95
N ASN A 6 12.95 5.55 3.92
CA ASN A 6 12.81 5.28 5.34
C ASN A 6 11.34 5.25 5.82
N VAL A 7 10.52 6.24 5.43
CA VAL A 7 9.16 6.39 5.98
C VAL A 7 8.22 5.27 5.53
N ALA A 8 8.29 4.87 4.25
CA ALA A 8 7.49 3.74 3.75
C ALA A 8 7.90 2.43 4.44
N SER A 9 9.20 2.24 4.68
CA SER A 9 9.73 1.07 5.39
C SER A 9 9.26 1.02 6.84
N GLU A 10 9.26 2.16 7.55
CA GLU A 10 8.75 2.27 8.92
C GLU A 10 7.25 1.95 9.00
N ARG A 11 6.44 2.48 8.07
CA ARG A 11 5.00 2.18 8.00
C ARG A 11 4.74 0.70 7.74
N LEU A 12 5.52 0.09 6.84
CA LEU A 12 5.42 -1.34 6.53
C LEU A 12 5.78 -2.21 7.74
N ALA A 13 6.82 -1.84 8.49
CA ALA A 13 7.19 -2.52 9.74
C ALA A 13 6.07 -2.42 10.78
N GLY A 14 5.54 -1.22 11.02
CA GLY A 14 4.44 -1.02 11.97
C GLY A 14 3.16 -1.78 11.59
N LEU A 15 2.83 -1.88 10.29
CA LEU A 15 1.71 -2.70 9.85
C LEU A 15 1.94 -4.19 10.14
N ARG A 16 3.16 -4.70 9.92
CA ARG A 16 3.50 -6.11 10.22
C ARG A 16 3.39 -6.43 11.70
N ASP A 17 3.81 -5.52 12.58
CA ASP A 17 3.64 -5.68 14.03
C ASP A 17 2.16 -5.81 14.40
N ILE A 18 1.30 -5.00 13.78
CA ILE A 18 -0.16 -5.06 13.99
C ILE A 18 -0.74 -6.38 13.48
N LEU A 19 -0.32 -6.86 12.30
CA LEU A 19 -0.78 -8.13 11.74
C LEU A 19 -0.38 -9.31 12.64
N ALA A 20 0.87 -9.34 13.10
CA ALA A 20 1.37 -10.36 14.02
C ALA A 20 0.60 -10.34 15.35
N ALA A 21 0.39 -9.15 15.94
CA ALA A 21 -0.37 -9.00 17.18
C ALA A 21 -1.83 -9.46 17.06
N ARG A 22 -2.40 -9.44 15.85
CA ARG A 22 -3.78 -9.85 15.57
C ARG A 22 -3.90 -11.28 15.04
N GLY A 23 -2.79 -12.00 14.85
CA GLY A 23 -2.79 -13.34 14.25
C GLY A 23 -3.26 -13.35 12.79
N LEU A 24 -2.94 -12.29 12.03
CA LEU A 24 -3.28 -12.16 10.62
C LEU A 24 -2.04 -12.42 9.75
N ASP A 25 -2.22 -13.19 8.68
CA ASP A 25 -1.12 -13.54 7.77
C ASP A 25 -0.76 -12.42 6.79
N GLY A 26 -1.70 -11.51 6.53
CA GLY A 26 -1.51 -10.46 5.54
C GLY A 26 -2.63 -9.43 5.48
N TRP A 27 -2.41 -8.45 4.61
CA TRP A 27 -3.32 -7.33 4.39
C TRP A 27 -3.35 -6.94 2.91
N TYR A 28 -4.57 -6.76 2.39
CA TYR A 28 -4.82 -6.20 1.07
C TYR A 28 -4.98 -4.69 1.17
N VAL A 29 -4.29 -3.95 0.30
CA VAL A 29 -4.37 -2.49 0.21
C VAL A 29 -4.78 -2.10 -1.21
N GLY A 30 -6.05 -1.77 -1.38
CA GLY A 30 -6.56 -1.22 -2.62
C GLY A 30 -6.09 0.22 -2.85
N ARG A 31 -6.10 0.65 -4.12
CA ARG A 31 -5.99 2.08 -4.44
C ARG A 31 -7.27 2.79 -4.03
N GLU A 32 -8.40 2.12 -4.21
CA GLU A 32 -9.74 2.65 -4.09
C GLU A 32 -10.13 3.13 -2.69
N ASP A 33 -11.13 4.02 -2.64
CA ASP A 33 -11.81 4.42 -1.40
C ASP A 33 -12.85 3.37 -0.98
N MET A 34 -13.58 3.64 0.10
CA MET A 34 -14.65 2.75 0.59
C MET A 34 -15.83 2.56 -0.39
N TYR A 35 -15.94 3.40 -1.42
CA TYR A 35 -16.97 3.33 -2.45
C TYR A 35 -16.45 2.77 -3.77
N GLN A 36 -15.20 2.27 -3.78
CA GLN A 36 -14.54 1.78 -4.98
C GLN A 36 -14.34 2.87 -6.05
N GLY A 37 -14.27 4.14 -5.63
CA GLY A 37 -14.11 5.29 -6.51
C GLY A 37 -12.72 5.40 -7.11
N GLU A 38 -12.65 5.96 -8.31
CA GLU A 38 -11.38 6.27 -8.98
C GLU A 38 -10.74 7.54 -8.41
N GLU A 39 -11.54 8.56 -8.06
CA GLU A 39 -11.06 9.79 -7.45
C GLU A 39 -11.05 9.65 -5.93
N VAL A 40 -9.89 9.31 -5.37
CA VAL A 40 -9.75 9.01 -3.95
C VAL A 40 -9.25 10.25 -3.20
N PRO A 41 -9.96 10.69 -2.15
CA PRO A 41 -9.47 11.78 -1.31
C PRO A 41 -8.10 11.43 -0.70
N ALA A 42 -7.23 12.42 -0.54
CA ALA A 42 -5.87 12.22 0.00
C ALA A 42 -5.84 11.45 1.35
N ALA A 43 -6.89 11.59 2.17
CA ALA A 43 -7.02 10.88 3.44
C ALA A 43 -7.26 9.37 3.29
N GLU A 44 -7.69 8.91 2.11
CA GLU A 44 -8.03 7.53 1.78
C GLU A 44 -7.03 6.86 0.82
N GLU A 45 -5.96 7.54 0.41
CA GLU A 45 -4.91 7.00 -0.45
C GLU A 45 -3.99 5.99 0.29
N ARG A 46 -4.58 4.89 0.77
CA ARG A 46 -3.91 3.88 1.61
C ARG A 46 -2.72 3.25 0.90
N LEU A 47 -2.83 2.97 -0.40
CA LEU A 47 -1.74 2.39 -1.19
C LEU A 47 -0.55 3.34 -1.30
N ALA A 48 -0.80 4.63 -1.56
CA ALA A 48 0.25 5.64 -1.61
C ALA A 48 0.89 5.84 -0.23
N PHE A 49 0.07 5.85 0.83
CA PHE A 49 0.56 5.96 2.21
C PHE A 49 1.55 4.84 2.58
N ILE A 50 1.23 3.58 2.25
CA ILE A 50 2.06 2.44 2.68
C ILE A 50 3.25 2.16 1.74
N SER A 51 3.13 2.47 0.45
CA SER A 51 4.12 2.07 -0.57
C SER A 51 4.82 3.22 -1.30
N GLY A 52 4.25 4.43 -1.24
CA GLY A 52 4.68 5.56 -2.07
C GLY A 52 4.21 5.48 -3.52
N PHE A 53 3.47 4.44 -3.92
CA PHE A 53 2.89 4.33 -5.26
C PHE A 53 1.72 5.29 -5.44
N THR A 54 1.81 6.18 -6.44
CA THR A 54 0.80 7.21 -6.74
C THR A 54 0.09 6.98 -8.08
N GLY A 55 0.21 5.79 -8.66
CA GLY A 55 -0.56 5.44 -9.87
C GLY A 55 -2.05 5.31 -9.57
N SER A 56 -2.91 5.50 -10.59
CA SER A 56 -4.35 5.46 -10.40
C SER A 56 -4.92 4.04 -10.37
N ALA A 57 -4.17 3.03 -10.84
CA ALA A 57 -4.59 1.64 -10.83
C ALA A 57 -3.51 0.73 -10.24
N GLY A 58 -3.87 0.04 -9.16
CA GLY A 58 -3.02 -0.96 -8.53
C GLY A 58 -3.51 -1.37 -7.15
N PHE A 59 -2.86 -2.38 -6.57
CA PHE A 59 -3.11 -2.82 -5.21
C PHE A 59 -1.84 -3.42 -4.60
N GLY A 60 -1.77 -3.42 -3.27
CA GLY A 60 -0.68 -4.00 -2.50
C GLY A 60 -1.15 -5.24 -1.73
N LEU A 61 -0.28 -6.25 -1.66
CA LEU A 61 -0.41 -7.36 -0.73
C LEU A 61 0.76 -7.32 0.23
N ILE A 62 0.48 -7.22 1.53
CA ILE A 62 1.51 -7.14 2.58
C ILE A 62 1.40 -8.37 3.45
N LEU A 63 2.48 -9.15 3.52
CA LEU A 63 2.60 -10.34 4.34
C LEU A 63 3.66 -10.12 5.45
N GLY A 64 3.73 -11.06 6.39
CA GLY A 64 4.70 -10.99 7.49
C GLY A 64 6.16 -10.89 7.05
N GLY A 65 6.55 -11.57 5.96
CA GLY A 65 7.93 -11.59 5.45
C GLY A 65 8.13 -10.97 4.06
N SER A 66 7.06 -10.65 3.35
CA SER A 66 7.13 -10.16 1.96
C SER A 66 6.04 -9.12 1.69
N ALA A 67 6.16 -8.41 0.59
CA ALA A 67 5.13 -7.51 0.10
C ALA A 67 5.21 -7.45 -1.43
N GLY A 68 4.07 -7.28 -2.09
CA GLY A 68 3.96 -7.13 -3.54
C GLY A 68 3.07 -5.96 -3.90
N LEU A 69 3.45 -5.21 -4.94
CA LEU A 69 2.65 -4.17 -5.56
C LEU A 69 2.28 -4.62 -6.96
N PHE A 70 1.00 -4.57 -7.27
CA PHE A 70 0.44 -4.95 -8.56
C PHE A 70 -0.14 -3.69 -9.21
N SER A 71 0.18 -3.47 -10.48
CA SER A 71 -0.36 -2.38 -11.29
C SER A 71 -0.45 -2.82 -12.74
N ASP A 72 -1.16 -2.07 -13.58
CA ASP A 72 -1.18 -2.33 -15.01
C ASP A 72 0.03 -1.74 -15.74
N GLY A 73 0.16 -2.06 -17.03
CA GLY A 73 1.31 -1.69 -17.85
C GLY A 73 1.58 -0.19 -17.97
N ARG A 74 0.63 0.70 -17.68
CA ARG A 74 0.83 2.16 -17.70
C ARG A 74 1.84 2.64 -16.66
N TYR A 75 2.04 1.85 -15.60
CA TYR A 75 2.90 2.19 -14.47
C TYR A 75 4.20 1.40 -14.42
N THR A 76 4.52 0.68 -15.51
CA THR A 76 5.81 0.00 -15.69
C THR A 76 6.70 0.88 -16.57
N LEU A 77 7.91 1.21 -16.10
CA LEU A 77 8.89 2.08 -16.79
C LEU A 77 10.13 1.30 -17.21
#